data_AF-A0AAV3WGC4-F1
#
_entry.id   AF-A0AAV3WGC4-F1
#
_cell.length_a   1.000
_cell.length_b   1.000
_cell.length_c   1.000
_cell.angle_alpha   90.00
_cell.angle_beta   90.00
_cell.angle_gamma   90.00
#
_symmetry.space_group_name_H-M   'P 1'
#
loop_
_entity.id
_entity.type
_entity.pdbx_description
1 polymer ?
#
loop_
_entity_poly.entity_id
_entity_poly.type
_entity_poly.pdbx_seq_one_letter_code
_entity_poly.pdbx_strand_id
1 'polypeptide(L)' 'MTKNFQAQTYIVDDNLSDTLSWLCQHQECFDSFHYDAICQTLTVRHANGEDEIFQGDYLNASYGILITAHNFAQSPEG' A
#
# COMPACT_ATOMS: atom_id res chain seq x y z
N MET A 1 0.52 16.07 12.64
CA MET A 1 1.89 15.77 12.18
C MET A 1 1.81 15.56 10.68
N THR A 2 2.61 16.29 9.91
CA THR A 2 2.63 16.17 8.45
C THR A 2 3.28 14.84 8.07
N LYS A 3 2.52 13.92 7.46
CA LYS A 3 3.08 12.67 6.92
C LYS A 3 4.02 13.04 5.76
N ASN A 4 5.19 12.40 5.71
CA ASN A 4 6.14 12.62 4.62
C ASN A 4 5.84 11.66 3.48
N PHE A 5 5.06 12.10 2.49
CA PHE A 5 4.69 11.26 1.36
C PHE A 5 5.85 10.96 0.39
N GLN A 6 6.97 11.69 0.50
CA GLN A 6 8.18 11.41 -0.27
C GLN A 6 9.10 10.38 0.42
N ALA A 7 8.77 9.96 1.64
CA ALA A 7 9.53 8.89 2.29
C ALA A 7 9.39 7.61 1.47
N GLN A 8 10.49 6.86 1.34
CA GLN A 8 10.48 5.57 0.63
C GLN A 8 9.68 4.49 1.37
N THR A 9 9.25 4.75 2.60
CA THR A 9 8.54 3.80 3.44
C THR A 9 7.28 4.44 4.01
N TYR A 10 6.21 3.66 4.13
CA TYR A 10 4.91 4.12 4.58
C TYR A 10 4.19 3.01 5.36
N ILE A 11 3.55 3.39 6.46
CA ILE A 11 2.68 2.48 7.20
C ILE A 11 1.25 2.87 6.87
N VAL A 12 0.48 1.91 6.37
CA VAL A 12 -0.91 2.10 6.00
C VAL A 12 -1.72 2.33 7.25
N ASP A 13 -2.43 3.44 7.29
CA ASP A 13 -3.36 3.78 8.35
C ASP A 13 -4.80 3.80 7.82
N ASP A 14 -5.73 4.13 8.71
CA ASP A 14 -7.17 4.20 8.40
C ASP A 14 -7.50 5.23 7.31
N ASN A 15 -6.62 6.21 7.08
CA ASN A 15 -6.83 7.22 6.04
C ASN A 15 -6.38 6.74 4.66
N LEU A 16 -7.34 6.24 3.87
CA LEU A 16 -7.12 5.85 2.47
C LEU A 16 -6.49 6.98 1.63
N SER A 17 -6.89 8.24 1.87
CA SER A 17 -6.39 9.38 1.08
C SER A 17 -4.89 9.57 1.24
N ASP A 18 -4.36 9.33 2.44
CA ASP A 18 -2.94 9.42 2.72
C ASP A 18 -2.18 8.29 2.02
N THR A 19 -2.72 7.07 2.04
CA THR A 19 -2.16 5.89 1.35
C THR A 19 -2.12 6.10 -0.17
N LEU A 20 -3.22 6.56 -0.76
CA LEU A 20 -3.29 6.87 -2.19
C LEU A 20 -2.35 8.03 -2.55
N SER A 21 -2.23 9.05 -1.69
CA SER A 21 -1.30 10.16 -1.91
C SER A 21 0.15 9.68 -1.92
N TRP A 22 0.52 8.77 -1.02
CA TRP A 22 1.84 8.15 -1.02
C TRP A 22 2.06 7.36 -2.32
N LEU A 23 1.14 6.47 -2.72
CA LEU A 23 1.25 5.72 -3.97
C LEU A 23 1.41 6.65 -5.18
N CYS A 24 0.62 7.71 -5.27
CA CYS A 24 0.74 8.68 -6.35
C CYS A 24 2.10 9.41 -6.41
N GLN A 25 2.89 9.44 -5.33
CA GLN A 25 4.25 9.99 -5.34
C GLN A 25 5.32 8.96 -5.72
N HIS A 26 5.01 7.66 -5.64
CA HIS A 26 5.93 6.54 -5.93
C HIS A 26 5.43 5.70 -7.12
N GLN A 27 4.91 6.35 -8.16
CA GLN A 27 4.39 5.71 -9.39
C GLN A 27 5.44 4.91 -10.15
N GLU A 28 6.72 5.11 -9.85
CA GLU A 28 7.82 4.34 -10.44
C GLU A 28 7.92 2.90 -9.92
N CYS A 29 7.23 2.56 -8.83
CA CYS A 29 7.34 1.26 -8.16
C CYS A 29 6.18 0.30 -8.45
N PHE A 30 5.14 0.72 -9.18
CA PHE A 30 3.96 -0.08 -9.51
C PHE A 30 3.36 0.35 -10.86
N ASP A 31 2.56 -0.52 -11.47
CA ASP A 31 1.92 -0.29 -12.76
C ASP A 31 0.52 0.35 -12.62
N SER A 32 -0.28 -0.16 -11.69
CA SER A 32 -1.63 0.36 -11.44
C SER A 32 -2.12 -0.02 -10.03
N PHE A 33 -3.14 0.67 -9.53
CA PHE A 33 -3.87 0.25 -8.34
C PHE A 33 -5.38 0.25 -8.59
N HIS A 34 -6.09 -0.56 -7.84
CA HIS A 34 -7.54 -0.69 -7.87
C HIS A 34 -8.07 -0.62 -6.44
N TYR A 35 -9.11 0.18 -6.21
CA TYR A 35 -9.78 0.24 -4.92
C TYR A 35 -11.21 -0.28 -5.05
N ASP A 36 -11.51 -1.37 -4.35
CA ASP A 36 -12.87 -1.87 -4.20
C ASP A 36 -13.52 -1.19 -2.98
N ALA A 37 -14.44 -0.27 -3.24
CA ALA A 37 -15.14 0.46 -2.18
C ALA A 37 -16.18 -0.38 -1.42
N ILE A 38 -16.61 -1.52 -1.96
CA ILE A 38 -17.53 -2.45 -1.30
C ILE A 38 -16.78 -3.30 -0.30
N CYS A 39 -15.65 -3.88 -0.71
CA CYS A 39 -14.80 -4.70 0.14
C CYS A 39 -13.83 -3.87 1.01
N GLN A 40 -13.69 -2.57 0.70
CA GLN A 40 -12.69 -1.67 1.28
C GLN A 40 -11.26 -2.16 1.08
N THR A 41 -11.00 -2.82 -0.04
CA THR A 41 -9.70 -3.42 -0.38
C THR A 41 -8.97 -2.59 -1.41
N LEU A 42 -7.70 -2.29 -1.16
CA LEU A 42 -6.81 -1.66 -2.12
C LEU A 42 -5.87 -2.72 -2.70
N THR A 43 -5.88 -2.93 -4.01
CA THR A 43 -4.98 -3.85 -4.70
C THR A 43 -4.00 -3.05 -5.55
N VAL A 44 -2.72 -3.36 -5.49
CA VAL A 44 -1.67 -2.72 -6.29
C VAL A 44 -1.00 -3.76 -7.18
N ARG A 45 -0.91 -3.47 -8.47
CA ARG A 45 -0.23 -4.29 -9.48
C ARG A 45 1.15 -3.71 -9.78
N HIS A 46 2.16 -4.56 -9.78
CA HIS A 46 3.55 -4.25 -10.06
C HIS A 46 4.21 -5.41 -10.83
N ALA A 47 5.49 -5.28 -11.17
CA ALA A 47 6.22 -6.25 -12.00
C ALA A 47 6.21 -7.70 -11.45
N ASN A 48 6.05 -7.89 -10.13
CA ASN A 48 6.05 -9.23 -9.50
C ASN A 48 4.65 -9.83 -9.34
N GLY A 49 3.58 -9.09 -9.65
CA GLY A 49 2.21 -9.54 -9.48
C GLY A 49 1.28 -8.46 -8.93
N GLU A 50 0.34 -8.89 -8.11
CA GLU A 50 -0.62 -8.03 -7.43
C GLU A 50 -0.57 -8.30 -5.93
N ASP A 51 -0.55 -7.22 -5.16
CA ASP A 51 -0.57 -7.24 -3.71
C ASP A 51 -1.80 -6.48 -3.20
N GLU A 52 -2.48 -7.05 -2.21
CA GLU A 52 -3.55 -6.35 -1.49
C GLU A 52 -2.92 -5.52 -0.36
N ILE A 53 -3.48 -4.36 -0.07
CA ILE A 53 -2.99 -3.45 0.96
C ILE A 53 -4.05 -3.31 2.03
N PHE A 54 -3.69 -3.68 3.25
CA PHE A 54 -4.54 -3.57 4.43
C PHE A 54 -4.00 -2.52 5.42
N GLN A 55 -4.87 -2.06 6.31
CA GLN A 55 -4.47 -1.18 7.40
C GLN A 55 -3.42 -1.89 8.28
N GLY A 56 -2.35 -1.18 8.61
CA GLY A 56 -1.21 -1.71 9.35
C GLY A 56 -0.13 -2.35 8.49
N ASP A 57 -0.37 -2.52 7.18
CA ASP A 57 0.65 -3.00 6.26
C ASP A 57 1.78 -1.98 6.08
N TYR A 58 2.97 -2.50 5.83
CA TYR A 58 4.16 -1.70 5.60
C TYR A 58 4.52 -1.70 4.12
N LEU A 59 4.53 -0.51 3.53
CA LEU A 59 4.89 -0.26 2.13
C LEU A 59 6.33 0.24 2.04
N ASN A 60 7.07 -0.27 1.07
CA ASN A 60 8.45 0.15 0.80
C ASN A 60 8.71 0.26 -0.72
N ALA A 61 9.18 1.43 -1.14
CA ALA A 61 9.50 1.81 -2.52
C ALA A 61 11.03 1.87 -2.79
N SER A 62 11.88 1.53 -1.84
CA SER A 62 13.34 1.68 -1.94
C SER A 62 14.00 0.84 -3.04
N TYR A 63 13.34 -0.22 -3.52
CA TYR A 63 13.93 -1.20 -4.44
C TYR A 63 13.48 -1.04 -5.90
N GLY A 64 12.74 0.02 -6.24
CA GLY A 64 12.16 0.21 -7.57
C GLY A 64 10.98 -0.72 -7.88
N ILE A 65 10.56 -1.53 -6.91
CA ILE A 65 9.34 -2.33 -6.92
C ILE A 65 8.68 -2.10 -5.57
N LEU A 66 7.36 -1.95 -5.57
CA LEU A 66 6.59 -1.86 -4.33
C LEU A 66 6.71 -3.17 -3.55
N ILE A 67 7.18 -3.08 -2.32
CA ILE A 67 7.17 -4.19 -1.36
C ILE A 67 6.09 -3.90 -0.33
N THR A 68 5.14 -4.83 -0.24
CA THR A 68 4.11 -4.90 0.80
C THR A 68 4.54 -5.95 1.83
N ALA A 69 4.61 -5.55 3.09
CA ALA A 69 4.74 -6.50 4.19
C ALA A 69 3.42 -6.52 4.94
N HIS A 70 2.65 -7.58 4.70
CA HIS A 70 1.41 -7.82 5.41
C HIS A 70 1.69 -8.01 6.89
N ASN A 71 1.02 -7.23 7.72
CA ASN A 71 1.05 -7.51 9.14
C ASN A 71 0.13 -8.72 9.40
N PHE A 72 0.70 -9.93 9.40
CA PHE A 72 0.01 -11.20 9.66
C PHE A 72 -0.72 -11.28 11.02
N ALA A 73 -0.75 -10.21 11.82
CA ALA A 73 -1.43 -10.15 13.11
C ALA A 73 -2.97 -10.15 13.03
N GLN A 74 -3.56 -10.05 11.84
CA GLN A 74 -5.02 -10.16 11.65
C GLN A 74 -5.38 -11.13 10.51
N SER A 75 -4.95 -12.39 10.62
CA SER A 75 -5.74 -13.46 10.01
C SER A 75 -7.04 -13.60 10.82
N PRO A 76 -8.24 -13.36 10.26
CA PRO A 76 -9.44 -13.89 10.87
C PRO A 76 -9.33 -15.41 10.75
N GLU A 77 -9.07 -16.07 11.87
CA GLU A 77 -9.27 -17.51 11.98
C GLU A 77 -10.72 -17.81 11.58
N GLY A 78 -10.88 -18.47 10.43
CA GLY A 78 -12.13 -19.05 9.96
C GLY A 78 -12.03 -20.56 10.00
#